data_AF-A0A317FAX8-F1
#
_entry.id   AF-A0A317FAX8-F1
#
_cell.length_a   1.000
_cell.length_b   1.000
_cell.length_c   1.000
_cell.angle_alpha   90.00
_cell.angle_beta   90.00
_cell.angle_gamma   90.00
#
_symmetry.space_group_name_H-M   'P 1'
#
loop_
_entity.id
_entity.type
_entity.pdbx_description
1 polymer ?
#
loop_
_entity_poly.entity_id
_entity_poly.type
_entity_poly.pdbx_seq_one_letter_code
_entity_poly.pdbx_strand_id
1 'polypeptide(L)'
;MTAPSAEEVRARLAAIRDTRGFVLPHHGLMAAAMPELHRCYEAMYRALTLDARHLAPLARESVWLAILAACAEPVGTHHLAKFRAAGGTDAQAMALFRLAAWAAGAPRYAVLDATWSQHFPAAPIRAAYLSGARALLADGVVAEPLARICLAAIHTACDQRWGLEAEIEAALAAGAGEAELAEALSLTIWPRGVNPFVRAAETWLDLIRAGRVPASEAFRAWADEPDQGAFRLAVAADRADRRNGG
;
A
#
# COMPACT_ATOMS: atom_id res chain seq x y z
N MET A 1 -12.71 23.27 17.56
CA MET A 1 -11.86 22.35 18.36
C MET A 1 -10.65 23.13 18.85
N THR A 2 -10.33 23.04 20.13
CA THR A 2 -9.09 23.60 20.71
C THR A 2 -7.89 22.75 20.30
N ALA A 3 -6.74 23.39 20.11
CA ALA A 3 -5.50 22.68 19.82
C ALA A 3 -5.09 21.82 21.05
N PRO A 4 -4.57 20.60 20.86
CA PRO A 4 -4.06 19.77 21.93
C PRO A 4 -2.92 20.45 22.70
N SER A 5 -2.81 20.15 23.99
CA SER A 5 -1.65 20.57 24.79
C SER A 5 -0.40 19.75 24.43
N ALA A 6 0.79 20.28 24.75
CA ALA A 6 2.04 19.55 24.58
C ALA A 6 2.07 18.21 25.35
N GLU A 7 1.46 18.17 26.53
CA GLU A 7 1.37 16.97 27.36
C GLU A 7 0.44 15.91 26.73
N GLU A 8 -0.70 16.34 26.18
CA GLU A 8 -1.63 15.44 25.47
C GLU A 8 -0.97 14.81 24.24
N VAL A 9 -0.15 15.58 23.50
CA VAL A 9 0.62 15.07 22.36
C VAL A 9 1.60 13.99 22.82
N ARG A 10 2.43 14.26 23.84
CA ARG A 10 3.43 13.30 24.35
C ARG A 10 2.76 12.02 24.85
N ALA A 11 1.69 12.14 25.63
CA ALA A 11 0.96 10.98 26.15
C ALA A 11 0.43 10.07 25.03
N ARG A 12 -0.11 10.66 23.96
CA ARG A 12 -0.58 9.90 22.78
C ARG A 12 0.55 9.19 22.06
N LEU A 13 1.68 9.86 21.83
CA LEU A 13 2.82 9.26 21.13
C LEU A 13 3.50 8.16 21.95
N ALA A 14 3.58 8.33 23.27
CA ALA A 14 4.03 7.29 24.18
C ALA A 14 3.14 6.03 24.09
N ALA A 15 1.80 6.19 24.15
CA ALA A 15 0.88 5.07 24.05
C ALA A 15 1.01 4.27 22.73
N ILE A 16 1.23 4.97 21.60
CA ILE A 16 1.50 4.32 20.31
C ILE A 16 2.80 3.53 20.36
N ARG A 17 3.86 4.13 20.92
CA ARG A 17 5.17 3.48 21.04
C ARG A 17 5.08 2.22 21.90
N ASP A 18 4.41 2.29 23.04
CA ASP A 18 4.24 1.14 23.93
C ASP A 18 3.51 0.00 23.24
N THR A 19 2.57 0.32 22.34
CA THR A 19 1.81 -0.68 21.59
C THR A 19 2.58 -1.26 20.40
N ARG A 20 3.40 -0.44 19.70
CA ARG A 20 3.96 -0.79 18.38
C ARG A 20 5.49 -0.90 18.34
N GLY A 21 6.18 -0.45 19.38
CA GLY A 21 7.63 -0.32 19.45
C GLY A 21 8.21 0.90 18.70
N PHE A 22 7.41 1.60 17.90
CA PHE A 22 7.83 2.76 17.11
C PHE A 22 6.68 3.74 16.85
N VAL A 23 7.03 4.97 16.44
CA VAL A 23 6.06 6.01 16.07
C VAL A 23 6.41 6.52 14.67
N LEU A 24 5.45 6.41 13.74
CA LEU A 24 5.61 7.01 12.41
C LEU A 24 5.21 8.50 12.43
N PRO A 25 5.85 9.35 11.61
CA PRO A 25 5.67 10.81 11.67
C PRO A 25 4.23 11.30 11.58
N HIS A 26 3.38 10.64 10.79
CA HIS A 26 1.99 11.05 10.61
C HIS A 26 1.15 10.89 11.89
N HIS A 27 1.50 9.97 12.80
CA HIS A 27 0.86 9.87 14.10
C HIS A 27 1.12 11.13 14.95
N GLY A 28 2.33 11.66 14.92
CA GLY A 28 2.68 12.90 15.60
C GLY A 28 1.95 14.11 15.04
N LEU A 29 1.87 14.21 13.71
CA LEU A 29 1.10 15.27 13.06
C LEU A 29 -0.40 15.21 13.43
N MET A 30 -1.00 14.01 13.44
CA MET A 30 -2.40 13.86 13.85
C MET A 30 -2.59 14.11 15.36
N ALA A 31 -1.65 13.68 16.21
CA ALA A 31 -1.71 13.96 17.65
C ALA A 31 -1.66 15.46 17.94
N ALA A 32 -0.85 16.22 17.20
CA ALA A 32 -0.66 17.65 17.41
C ALA A 32 -1.79 18.53 16.84
N ALA A 33 -2.54 18.06 15.85
CA ALA A 33 -3.51 18.91 15.12
C ALA A 33 -4.87 18.29 14.87
N MET A 34 -4.98 16.96 14.85
CA MET A 34 -6.16 16.22 14.38
C MET A 34 -6.48 15.01 15.28
N PRO A 35 -6.71 15.20 16.59
CA PRO A 35 -6.84 14.09 17.55
C PRO A 35 -8.03 13.15 17.26
N GLU A 36 -9.12 13.69 16.72
CA GLU A 36 -10.28 12.89 16.32
C GLU A 36 -9.99 12.03 15.07
N LEU A 37 -9.27 12.61 14.09
CA LEU A 37 -8.80 11.85 12.92
C LEU A 37 -7.83 10.76 13.35
N HIS A 38 -6.95 11.03 14.31
CA HIS A 38 -6.00 10.05 14.84
C HIS A 38 -6.74 8.82 15.40
N ARG A 39 -7.78 9.02 16.22
CA ARG A 39 -8.60 7.93 16.75
C ARG A 39 -9.25 7.11 15.63
N CYS A 40 -9.86 7.78 14.66
CA CYS A 40 -10.49 7.10 13.52
C CYS A 40 -9.47 6.36 12.64
N TYR A 41 -8.28 6.93 12.45
CA TYR A 41 -7.19 6.30 11.72
C TYR A 41 -6.75 5.00 12.37
N GLU A 42 -6.64 4.94 13.70
CA GLU A 42 -6.26 3.72 14.40
C GLU A 42 -7.32 2.62 14.30
N ALA A 43 -8.60 2.99 14.39
CA ALA A 43 -9.70 2.07 14.15
C ALA A 43 -9.68 1.54 12.71
N MET A 44 -9.50 2.41 11.71
CA MET A 44 -9.37 2.03 10.31
C MET A 44 -8.15 1.13 10.08
N TYR A 45 -6.99 1.46 10.66
CA TYR A 45 -5.76 0.67 10.54
C TYR A 45 -5.95 -0.74 11.09
N ARG A 46 -6.54 -0.88 12.29
CA ARG A 46 -6.83 -2.18 12.88
C ARG A 46 -7.75 -2.98 11.96
N ALA A 47 -8.90 -2.41 11.61
CA ALA A 47 -9.85 -3.09 10.78
C ALA A 47 -9.17 -3.56 9.49
N LEU A 48 -8.50 -2.66 8.76
CA LEU A 48 -8.00 -2.93 7.42
C LEU A 48 -6.71 -3.75 7.36
N THR A 49 -5.86 -3.68 8.37
CA THR A 49 -4.50 -4.25 8.29
C THR A 49 -4.25 -5.38 9.28
N LEU A 50 -4.90 -5.35 10.45
CA LEU A 50 -4.61 -6.29 11.53
C LEU A 50 -5.63 -7.43 11.60
N ASP A 51 -6.91 -7.09 11.45
CA ASP A 51 -7.97 -8.07 11.60
C ASP A 51 -7.99 -9.03 10.39
N ALA A 52 -8.31 -10.30 10.62
CA ALA A 52 -8.57 -11.25 9.54
C ALA A 52 -9.88 -10.87 8.84
N ARG A 53 -9.91 -11.04 7.53
CA ARG A 53 -11.05 -10.66 6.68
C ARG A 53 -11.32 -11.75 5.64
N HIS A 54 -11.54 -11.37 4.39
CA HIS A 54 -11.96 -12.24 3.30
C HIS A 54 -10.76 -12.87 2.61
N LEU A 55 -9.69 -12.09 2.40
CA LEU A 55 -8.45 -12.61 1.83
C LEU A 55 -7.71 -13.48 2.86
N ALA A 56 -7.43 -14.73 2.47
CA ALA A 56 -6.48 -15.57 3.19
C ALA A 56 -5.11 -14.89 3.31
N PRO A 57 -4.28 -15.21 4.33
CA PRO A 57 -3.01 -14.50 4.55
C PRO A 57 -2.11 -14.41 3.32
N LEU A 58 -1.90 -15.51 2.59
CA LEU A 58 -1.06 -15.49 1.39
C LEU A 58 -1.66 -14.62 0.27
N ALA A 59 -2.98 -14.68 0.07
CA ALA A 59 -3.67 -13.87 -0.93
C ALA A 59 -3.58 -12.37 -0.60
N ARG A 60 -3.79 -12.01 0.66
CA ARG A 60 -3.67 -10.63 1.15
C ARG A 60 -2.26 -10.08 0.93
N GLU A 61 -1.24 -10.84 1.30
CA GLU A 61 0.15 -10.40 1.11
C GLU A 61 0.56 -10.40 -0.38
N SER A 62 -0.06 -11.23 -1.22
CA SER A 62 0.12 -11.17 -2.69
C SER A 62 -0.41 -9.85 -3.26
N VAL A 63 -1.59 -9.41 -2.82
CA VAL A 63 -2.14 -8.09 -3.20
C VAL A 63 -1.21 -6.97 -2.74
N TRP A 64 -0.71 -7.04 -1.49
CA TRP A 64 0.25 -6.05 -0.98
C TRP A 64 1.51 -5.94 -1.84
N LEU A 65 2.15 -7.07 -2.17
CA LEU A 65 3.32 -7.08 -3.03
C LEU A 65 3.01 -6.47 -4.41
N ALA A 66 1.86 -6.82 -5.00
CA ALA A 66 1.44 -6.31 -6.30
C ALA A 66 1.25 -4.78 -6.30
N ILE A 67 0.52 -4.23 -5.33
CA ILE A 67 0.24 -2.78 -5.27
C ILE A 67 1.48 -1.97 -4.89
N LEU A 68 2.35 -2.48 -4.00
CA LEU A 68 3.60 -1.81 -3.65
C LEU A 68 4.55 -1.75 -4.83
N ALA A 69 4.67 -2.85 -5.58
CA ALA A 69 5.47 -2.90 -6.81
C ALA A 69 4.94 -1.92 -7.86
N ALA A 70 3.63 -1.91 -8.12
CA ALA A 70 3.03 -0.98 -9.08
C ALA A 70 3.17 0.49 -8.68
N CYS A 71 3.17 0.79 -7.38
CA CYS A 71 3.35 2.14 -6.86
C CYS A 71 4.82 2.55 -6.72
N ALA A 72 5.77 1.66 -7.03
CA ALA A 72 7.20 1.83 -6.76
C ALA A 72 7.47 2.30 -5.32
N GLU A 73 6.74 1.74 -4.36
CA GLU A 73 6.77 2.20 -2.97
C GLU A 73 7.96 1.56 -2.23
N PRO A 74 8.94 2.36 -1.75
CA PRO A 74 10.10 1.84 -1.01
C PRO A 74 9.76 1.43 0.43
N VAL A 75 8.58 1.80 0.94
CA VAL A 75 8.10 1.48 2.29
C VAL A 75 7.20 0.24 2.26
N GLY A 76 7.15 -0.52 3.36
CA GLY A 76 6.28 -1.69 3.48
C GLY A 76 6.98 -3.04 3.24
N THR A 77 8.31 -3.08 3.30
CA THR A 77 9.11 -4.31 3.15
C THR A 77 8.74 -5.42 4.13
N HIS A 78 8.13 -5.09 5.27
CA HIS A 78 7.59 -6.08 6.21
C HIS A 78 6.50 -6.97 5.58
N HIS A 79 5.84 -6.54 4.49
CA HIS A 79 4.93 -7.38 3.71
C HIS A 79 5.66 -8.53 2.99
N LEU A 80 6.95 -8.38 2.66
CA LEU A 80 7.72 -9.52 2.15
C LEU A 80 7.89 -10.59 3.24
N ALA A 81 8.19 -10.19 4.48
CA ALA A 81 8.30 -11.12 5.60
C ALA A 81 6.96 -11.83 5.88
N LYS A 82 5.85 -11.08 5.86
CA LYS A 82 4.49 -11.66 6.01
C LYS A 82 4.14 -12.60 4.85
N PHE A 83 4.47 -12.23 3.63
CA PHE A 83 4.27 -13.07 2.44
C PHE A 83 5.01 -14.39 2.57
N ARG A 84 6.29 -14.36 2.99
CA ARG A 84 7.09 -15.57 3.26
C ARG A 84 6.50 -16.41 4.38
N ALA A 85 6.11 -15.78 5.49
CA ALA A 85 5.49 -16.47 6.63
C ALA A 85 4.16 -17.15 6.25
N ALA A 86 3.44 -16.60 5.26
CA ALA A 86 2.23 -17.19 4.70
C ALA A 86 2.49 -18.28 3.63
N GLY A 87 3.75 -18.67 3.39
CA GLY A 87 4.13 -19.70 2.42
C GLY A 87 4.43 -19.18 1.01
N GLY A 88 4.54 -17.86 0.83
CA GLY A 88 4.84 -17.25 -0.46
C GLY A 88 6.23 -17.59 -0.98
N THR A 89 6.35 -17.86 -2.28
CA THR A 89 7.59 -18.27 -2.96
C THR A 89 8.19 -17.16 -3.84
N ASP A 90 9.46 -17.27 -4.22
CA ASP A 90 10.09 -16.31 -5.13
C ASP A 90 9.38 -16.30 -6.49
N ALA A 91 8.99 -17.48 -6.98
CA ALA A 91 8.26 -17.62 -8.23
C ALA A 91 6.93 -16.84 -8.20
N GLN A 92 6.19 -16.92 -7.09
CA GLN A 92 4.96 -16.14 -6.91
C GLN A 92 5.24 -14.64 -6.85
N ALA A 93 6.26 -14.19 -6.11
CA ALA A 93 6.62 -12.78 -6.07
C ALA A 93 6.99 -12.24 -7.47
N MET A 94 7.80 -12.99 -8.23
CA MET A 94 8.16 -12.62 -9.61
C MET A 94 6.92 -12.57 -10.51
N ALA A 95 5.96 -13.47 -10.35
CA ALA A 95 4.69 -13.43 -11.08
C ALA A 95 3.89 -12.16 -10.78
N LEU A 96 3.77 -11.78 -9.50
CA LEU A 96 3.08 -10.55 -9.09
C LEU A 96 3.77 -9.30 -9.65
N PHE A 97 5.11 -9.28 -9.72
CA PHE A 97 5.86 -8.17 -10.31
C PHE A 97 5.67 -8.07 -11.83
N ARG A 98 5.54 -9.21 -12.54
CA ARG A 98 5.15 -9.23 -13.96
C ARG A 98 3.77 -8.61 -14.16
N LEU A 99 2.81 -8.88 -13.27
CA LEU A 99 1.48 -8.28 -13.34
C LEU A 99 1.52 -6.76 -13.14
N ALA A 100 2.29 -6.27 -12.15
CA ALA A 100 2.49 -4.84 -11.94
C ALA A 100 3.09 -4.16 -13.18
N ALA A 101 4.10 -4.78 -13.81
CA ALA A 101 4.71 -4.29 -15.04
C ALA A 101 3.72 -4.30 -16.22
N TRP A 102 2.91 -5.35 -16.36
CA TRP A 102 1.88 -5.45 -17.40
C TRP A 102 0.81 -4.35 -17.27
N ALA A 103 0.34 -4.13 -16.05
CA ALA A 103 -0.67 -3.11 -15.76
C ALA A 103 -0.21 -1.69 -16.13
N ALA A 104 1.10 -1.40 -16.11
CA ALA A 104 1.64 -0.13 -16.59
C ALA A 104 1.35 0.12 -18.10
N GLY A 105 1.09 -0.94 -18.87
CA GLY A 105 0.65 -0.88 -20.25
C GLY A 105 -0.83 -0.52 -20.44
N ALA A 106 -1.68 -0.66 -19.43
CA ALA A 106 -3.14 -0.48 -19.56
C ALA A 106 -3.57 0.88 -20.13
N PRO A 107 -2.94 2.03 -19.80
CA PRO A 107 -3.28 3.31 -20.43
C PRO A 107 -3.09 3.32 -21.95
N ARG A 108 -2.17 2.50 -22.48
CA ARG A 108 -1.93 2.38 -23.92
C ARG A 108 -3.03 1.56 -24.55
N TYR A 109 -3.42 0.44 -23.94
CA TYR A 109 -4.58 -0.34 -24.36
C TYR A 109 -5.88 0.48 -24.33
N ALA A 110 -6.07 1.34 -23.32
CA ALA A 110 -7.23 2.23 -23.27
C ALA A 110 -7.31 3.18 -24.48
N VAL A 111 -6.18 3.75 -24.91
CA VAL A 111 -6.12 4.58 -26.12
C VAL A 111 -6.41 3.75 -27.38
N LEU A 112 -5.80 2.57 -27.49
CA LEU A 112 -6.02 1.67 -28.64
C LEU A 112 -7.48 1.23 -28.74
N ASP A 113 -8.10 0.89 -27.60
CA ASP A 113 -9.49 0.47 -27.52
C ASP A 113 -10.44 1.60 -27.94
N ALA A 114 -10.15 2.84 -27.53
CA ALA A 114 -10.95 4.01 -27.88
C ALA A 114 -10.78 4.47 -29.33
N THR A 115 -9.57 4.35 -29.89
CA THR A 115 -9.23 5.03 -31.16
C THR A 115 -9.02 4.07 -32.32
N TRP A 116 -8.55 2.85 -32.07
CA TRP A 116 -8.11 1.93 -33.12
C TRP A 116 -8.95 0.67 -33.24
N SER A 117 -9.92 0.43 -32.34
CA SER A 117 -10.75 -0.78 -32.36
C SER A 117 -11.43 -1.07 -33.69
N GLN A 118 -11.85 -0.04 -34.43
CA GLN A 118 -12.45 -0.20 -35.76
C GLN A 118 -11.49 -0.83 -36.80
N HIS A 119 -10.18 -0.72 -36.59
CA HIS A 119 -9.16 -1.31 -37.46
C HIS A 119 -8.87 -2.78 -37.09
N PHE A 120 -9.34 -3.25 -35.93
CA PHE A 120 -9.12 -4.60 -35.41
C PHE A 120 -10.44 -5.31 -35.04
N PRO A 121 -11.41 -5.43 -35.97
CA PRO A 121 -12.75 -5.94 -35.65
C PRO A 121 -12.76 -7.41 -35.16
N ALA A 122 -11.75 -8.21 -35.54
CA ALA A 122 -11.60 -9.59 -35.10
C ALA A 122 -10.79 -9.76 -33.80
N ALA A 123 -10.20 -8.69 -33.27
CA ALA A 123 -9.32 -8.72 -32.10
C ALA A 123 -9.69 -7.58 -31.13
N PRO A 124 -10.74 -7.76 -30.30
CA PRO A 124 -11.12 -6.76 -29.32
C PRO A 124 -9.94 -6.41 -28.39
N ILE A 125 -9.59 -5.13 -28.31
CA ILE A 125 -8.39 -4.66 -27.60
C ILE A 125 -8.44 -5.05 -26.11
N ARG A 126 -9.62 -4.95 -25.48
CA ARG A 126 -9.84 -5.44 -24.11
C ARG A 126 -9.54 -6.94 -23.96
N ALA A 127 -10.00 -7.78 -24.90
CA ALA A 127 -9.74 -9.21 -24.86
C ALA A 127 -8.25 -9.53 -25.05
N ALA A 128 -7.54 -8.77 -25.89
CA ALA A 128 -6.10 -8.89 -26.07
C ALA A 128 -5.31 -8.52 -24.80
N TYR A 129 -5.74 -7.48 -24.07
CA TYR A 129 -5.16 -7.14 -22.78
C TYR A 129 -5.32 -8.26 -21.75
N LEU A 130 -6.53 -8.79 -21.60
CA LEU A 130 -6.84 -9.85 -20.64
C LEU A 130 -6.13 -11.16 -20.97
N SER A 131 -5.99 -11.51 -22.25
CA SER A 131 -5.26 -12.70 -22.69
C SER A 131 -3.76 -12.55 -22.49
N GLY A 132 -3.20 -11.36 -22.72
CA GLY A 132 -1.80 -11.05 -22.42
C GLY A 132 -1.47 -11.20 -20.94
N ALA A 133 -2.33 -10.68 -20.05
CA ALA A 133 -2.20 -10.88 -18.61
C ALA A 133 -2.22 -12.38 -18.22
N ARG A 134 -3.12 -13.16 -18.82
CA ARG A 134 -3.21 -14.61 -18.58
C ARG A 134 -1.94 -15.34 -19.05
N ALA A 135 -1.39 -14.96 -20.21
CA ALA A 135 -0.19 -15.57 -20.75
C ALA A 135 1.04 -15.39 -19.84
N LEU A 136 1.14 -14.27 -19.10
CA LEU A 136 2.22 -14.02 -18.13
C LEU A 136 2.21 -14.96 -16.91
N LEU A 137 1.10 -15.68 -16.72
CA LEU A 137 0.84 -16.61 -15.61
C LEU A 137 0.56 -18.03 -16.09
N ALA A 138 0.95 -18.37 -17.32
CA ALA A 138 0.74 -19.70 -17.87
C ALA A 138 1.45 -20.82 -17.09
N ASP A 139 2.40 -20.48 -16.22
CA ASP A 139 3.07 -21.40 -15.29
C ASP A 139 2.17 -21.86 -14.12
N GLY A 140 1.02 -21.23 -13.93
CA GLY A 140 0.05 -21.58 -12.87
C GLY A 140 0.53 -21.28 -11.45
N VAL A 141 1.63 -20.52 -11.29
CA VAL A 141 2.24 -20.23 -9.98
C VAL A 141 1.34 -19.34 -9.11
N VAL A 142 0.52 -18.50 -9.76
CA VAL A 142 -0.53 -17.70 -9.12
C VAL A 142 -1.86 -18.08 -9.76
N ALA A 143 -2.84 -18.48 -8.94
CA ALA A 143 -4.17 -18.85 -9.43
C ALA A 143 -4.86 -17.67 -10.14
N GLU A 144 -5.59 -17.94 -11.22
CA GLU A 144 -6.22 -16.90 -12.03
C GLU A 144 -7.11 -15.93 -11.22
N PRO A 145 -7.99 -16.38 -10.29
CA PRO A 145 -8.81 -15.44 -9.51
C PRO A 145 -7.98 -14.45 -8.70
N LEU A 146 -6.91 -14.93 -8.04
CA LEU A 146 -6.01 -14.08 -7.26
C LEU A 146 -5.23 -13.10 -8.13
N ALA A 147 -4.77 -13.54 -9.30
CA ALA A 147 -4.10 -12.67 -10.26
C ALA A 147 -4.99 -11.51 -10.73
N ARG A 148 -6.26 -11.80 -11.02
CA ARG A 148 -7.25 -10.78 -11.41
C ARG A 148 -7.55 -9.81 -10.27
N ILE A 149 -7.70 -10.30 -9.04
CA ILE A 149 -7.82 -9.46 -7.83
C ILE A 149 -6.60 -8.54 -7.70
N CYS A 150 -5.38 -9.07 -7.89
CA CYS A 150 -4.15 -8.27 -7.83
C CYS A 150 -4.10 -7.19 -8.90
N LEU A 151 -4.45 -7.52 -10.16
CA LEU A 151 -4.51 -6.54 -11.25
C LEU A 151 -5.57 -5.46 -11.01
N ALA A 152 -6.75 -5.83 -10.50
CA ALA A 152 -7.78 -4.86 -10.12
C ALA A 152 -7.26 -3.89 -9.03
N ALA A 153 -6.62 -4.41 -7.99
CA ALA A 153 -6.01 -3.60 -6.94
C ALA A 153 -4.89 -2.69 -7.47
N ILE A 154 -4.06 -3.18 -8.39
CA ILE A 154 -3.04 -2.38 -9.09
C ILE A 154 -3.71 -1.23 -9.86
N HIS A 155 -4.74 -1.51 -10.66
CA HIS A 155 -5.44 -0.49 -11.43
C HIS A 155 -6.11 0.55 -10.54
N THR A 156 -6.67 0.16 -9.40
CA THR A 156 -7.16 1.10 -8.39
C THR A 156 -6.02 1.96 -7.82
N ALA A 157 -4.88 1.37 -7.47
CA ALA A 157 -3.75 2.12 -6.93
C ALA A 157 -3.15 3.09 -7.96
N CYS A 158 -3.19 2.74 -9.25
CA CYS A 158 -2.66 3.56 -10.34
C CYS A 158 -3.68 4.51 -10.98
N ASP A 159 -4.93 4.56 -10.48
CA ASP A 159 -6.04 5.35 -11.05
C ASP A 159 -6.30 5.05 -12.54
N GLN A 160 -6.36 3.76 -12.88
CA GLN A 160 -6.49 3.27 -14.25
C GLN A 160 -7.87 2.67 -14.49
N ARG A 161 -8.88 3.53 -14.69
CA ARG A 161 -10.28 3.13 -14.83
C ARG A 161 -10.53 2.03 -15.87
N TRP A 162 -9.96 2.18 -17.08
CA TRP A 162 -10.17 1.21 -18.17
C TRP A 162 -9.71 -0.21 -17.80
N GLY A 163 -8.52 -0.32 -17.20
CA GLY A 163 -7.98 -1.59 -16.74
C GLY A 163 -8.75 -2.14 -15.53
N LEU A 164 -9.16 -1.25 -14.61
CA LEU A 164 -9.96 -1.61 -13.45
C LEU A 164 -11.28 -2.27 -13.86
N GLU A 165 -12.02 -1.65 -14.80
CA GLU A 165 -13.27 -2.22 -15.32
C GLU A 165 -13.03 -3.62 -15.91
N ALA A 166 -11.98 -3.78 -16.72
CA ALA A 166 -11.67 -5.06 -17.36
C ALA A 166 -11.32 -6.16 -16.34
N GLU A 167 -10.55 -5.84 -15.31
CA GLU A 167 -10.09 -6.82 -14.34
C GLU A 167 -11.14 -7.12 -13.26
N ILE A 168 -12.06 -6.20 -12.94
CA ILE A 168 -13.23 -6.52 -12.09
C ILE A 168 -14.12 -7.53 -12.81
N GLU A 169 -14.49 -7.29 -14.06
CA GLU A 169 -15.30 -8.21 -14.87
C GLU A 169 -14.62 -9.59 -14.98
N ALA A 170 -13.32 -9.60 -15.28
CA ALA A 170 -12.55 -10.84 -15.41
C ALA A 170 -12.34 -11.57 -14.08
N ALA A 171 -12.18 -10.86 -12.96
CA ALA A 171 -12.04 -11.47 -11.64
C ALA A 171 -13.32 -12.22 -11.25
N LEU A 172 -14.48 -11.58 -11.38
CA LEU A 172 -15.77 -12.19 -11.06
C LEU A 172 -16.07 -13.37 -11.98
N ALA A 173 -15.78 -13.24 -13.29
CA ALA A 173 -15.91 -14.35 -14.24
C ALA A 173 -14.99 -15.54 -13.92
N ALA A 174 -13.83 -15.29 -13.30
CA ALA A 174 -12.90 -16.32 -12.84
C ALA A 174 -13.31 -16.94 -11.49
N GLY A 175 -14.35 -16.43 -10.83
CA GLY A 175 -14.83 -16.93 -9.53
C GLY A 175 -14.18 -16.28 -8.31
N ALA A 176 -13.59 -15.09 -8.46
CA ALA A 176 -13.16 -14.30 -7.31
C ALA A 176 -14.36 -13.89 -6.43
N GLY A 177 -14.21 -13.91 -5.11
CA GLY A 177 -15.23 -13.42 -4.20
C GLY A 177 -15.36 -11.89 -4.24
N GLU A 178 -16.58 -11.37 -4.26
CA GLU A 178 -16.83 -9.91 -4.22
C GLU A 178 -16.18 -9.26 -2.99
N ALA A 179 -16.24 -9.93 -1.85
CA ALA A 179 -15.70 -9.43 -0.59
C ALA A 179 -14.16 -9.44 -0.57
N GLU A 180 -13.53 -10.41 -1.21
CA GLU A 180 -12.07 -10.47 -1.40
C GLU A 180 -11.60 -9.33 -2.30
N LEU A 181 -12.33 -9.07 -3.39
CA LEU A 181 -12.06 -7.97 -4.30
C LEU A 181 -12.21 -6.63 -3.57
N ALA A 182 -13.31 -6.42 -2.84
CA ALA A 182 -13.52 -5.21 -2.05
C ALA A 182 -12.39 -4.97 -1.03
N GLU A 183 -11.96 -6.02 -0.34
CA GLU A 183 -10.80 -5.95 0.55
C GLU A 183 -9.54 -5.53 -0.21
N ALA A 184 -9.21 -6.18 -1.33
CA ALA A 184 -8.03 -5.88 -2.13
C ALA A 184 -8.01 -4.42 -2.62
N LEU A 185 -9.14 -3.90 -3.12
CA LEU A 185 -9.25 -2.51 -3.58
C LEU A 185 -9.03 -1.52 -2.41
N SER A 186 -9.53 -1.85 -1.22
CA SER A 186 -9.40 -0.98 -0.05
C SER A 186 -7.96 -0.87 0.48
N LEU A 187 -7.11 -1.88 0.26
CA LEU A 187 -5.68 -1.82 0.64
C LEU A 187 -4.92 -0.70 -0.08
N THR A 188 -5.41 -0.19 -1.21
CA THR A 188 -4.77 0.90 -1.96
C THR A 188 -4.73 2.24 -1.21
N ILE A 189 -5.56 2.40 -0.16
CA ILE A 189 -5.52 3.53 0.78
C ILE A 189 -4.11 3.72 1.36
N TRP A 190 -3.34 2.65 1.54
CA TRP A 190 -2.01 2.72 2.12
C TRP A 190 -0.97 3.34 1.17
N PRO A 191 -0.63 2.72 0.01
CA PRO A 191 0.39 3.28 -0.88
C PRO A 191 -0.01 4.62 -1.51
N ARG A 192 -1.31 4.94 -1.62
CA ARG A 192 -1.80 6.15 -2.30
C ARG A 192 -2.35 7.24 -1.38
N GLY A 193 -2.63 6.92 -0.12
CA GLY A 193 -3.09 7.89 0.88
C GLY A 193 -2.10 8.02 2.04
N VAL A 194 -1.94 6.94 2.80
CA VAL A 194 -1.19 6.96 4.05
C VAL A 194 0.31 7.14 3.85
N ASN A 195 0.93 6.46 2.88
CA ASN A 195 2.37 6.61 2.63
C ASN A 195 2.75 8.03 2.17
N PRO A 196 2.01 8.67 1.23
CA PRO A 196 2.17 10.10 0.97
C PRO A 196 2.02 10.96 2.22
N PHE A 197 1.05 10.66 3.09
CA PHE A 197 0.85 11.39 4.34
C PHE A 197 2.01 11.22 5.32
N VAL A 198 2.58 10.01 5.44
CA VAL A 198 3.81 9.73 6.20
C VAL A 198 4.95 10.60 5.70
N ARG A 199 5.19 10.64 4.38
CA ARG A 199 6.27 11.45 3.78
C ARG A 199 6.07 12.95 4.00
N ALA A 200 4.84 13.44 3.89
CA ALA A 200 4.51 14.83 4.16
C ALA A 200 4.76 15.20 5.64
N ALA A 201 4.33 14.35 6.57
CA ALA A 201 4.56 14.54 7.99
C ALA A 201 6.05 14.48 8.34
N GLU A 202 6.81 13.56 7.74
CA GLU A 202 8.27 13.48 7.92
C GLU A 202 8.98 14.72 7.40
N THR A 203 8.60 15.21 6.22
CA THR A 203 9.14 16.45 5.65
C THR A 203 8.91 17.64 6.58
N TRP A 204 7.70 17.76 7.15
CA TRP A 204 7.40 18.86 8.07
C TRP A 204 8.13 18.71 9.41
N LEU A 205 8.20 17.50 9.96
CA LEU A 205 8.95 17.19 11.16
C LEU A 205 10.43 17.62 11.02
N ASP A 206 11.05 17.31 9.88
CA ASP A 206 12.44 17.68 9.62
C ASP A 206 12.62 19.20 9.47
N LEU A 207 11.65 19.92 8.88
CA LEU A 207 11.68 21.39 8.83
C LEU A 207 11.61 22.03 10.23
N ILE A 208 10.78 21.49 11.13
CA ILE A 208 10.69 21.97 12.52
C ILE A 208 12.01 21.72 13.25
N ARG A 209 12.54 20.50 13.18
CA ARG A 209 13.80 20.11 13.82
C ARG A 209 15.00 20.91 13.34
N ALA A 210 15.00 21.29 12.06
CA ALA A 210 16.03 22.15 11.47
C ALA A 210 15.86 23.65 11.80
N GLY A 211 14.82 24.04 12.56
CA GLY A 211 14.53 25.44 12.87
C GLY A 211 14.14 26.28 11.65
N ARG A 212 13.78 25.65 10.52
CA ARG A 212 13.44 26.33 9.26
C ARG A 212 12.03 26.90 9.26
N VAL A 213 11.17 26.41 10.16
CA VAL A 213 9.80 26.90 10.37
C VAL A 213 9.54 27.04 11.87
N PRO A 214 8.77 28.06 12.29
CA PRO A 214 8.34 28.16 13.68
C PRO A 214 7.34 27.03 14.00
N ALA A 215 7.34 26.56 15.26
CA ALA A 215 6.42 25.53 15.74
C ALA A 215 5.76 25.95 17.06
N SER A 216 4.44 25.75 17.14
CA SER A 216 3.70 25.90 18.40
C SER A 216 4.13 24.84 19.42
N GLU A 217 3.69 24.97 20.67
CA GLU A 217 4.06 24.03 21.74
C GLU A 217 3.68 22.59 21.42
N ALA A 218 2.49 22.34 20.87
CA ALA A 218 2.04 21.01 20.46
C ALA A 218 2.94 20.40 19.37
N PHE A 219 3.32 21.20 18.36
CA PHE A 219 4.18 20.74 17.27
C PHE A 219 5.64 20.59 17.71
N ARG A 220 6.11 21.40 18.68
CA ARG A 220 7.41 21.20 19.33
C ARG A 220 7.43 19.90 20.14
N ALA A 221 6.37 19.62 20.89
CA ALA A 221 6.23 18.36 21.62
C ALA A 221 6.28 17.14 20.69
N TRP A 222 5.64 17.23 19.51
CA TRP A 222 5.82 16.21 18.47
C TRP A 222 7.28 16.15 17.97
N ALA A 223 7.91 17.28 17.67
CA ALA A 223 9.25 17.32 17.12
C ALA A 223 10.34 16.78 18.04
N ASP A 224 10.18 17.00 19.35
CA ASP A 224 11.10 16.54 20.40
C ASP A 224 11.10 15.02 20.56
N GLU A 225 10.06 14.33 20.06
CA GLU A 225 9.91 12.90 20.32
C GLU A 225 10.91 12.05 19.51
N PRO A 226 11.71 11.19 20.16
CA PRO A 226 12.81 10.49 19.50
C PRO A 226 12.32 9.41 18.51
N ASP A 227 13.21 8.97 17.64
CA ASP A 227 13.03 7.77 16.79
C ASP A 227 11.73 7.76 15.96
N GLN A 228 11.43 8.89 15.33
CA GLN A 228 10.36 9.03 14.36
C GLN A 228 10.92 9.03 12.93
N GLY A 229 10.39 8.16 12.07
CA GLY A 229 10.70 8.12 10.64
C GLY A 229 10.70 6.70 10.07
N ALA A 230 9.89 6.45 9.04
CA ALA A 230 9.80 5.14 8.37
C ALA A 230 11.15 4.72 7.77
N PHE A 231 11.88 5.67 7.20
CA PHE A 231 13.17 5.44 6.55
C PHE A 231 14.33 5.25 7.54
N ARG A 232 14.26 5.89 8.72
CA ARG A 232 15.26 5.69 9.78
C ARG A 232 15.15 4.31 10.44
N LEU A 233 13.93 3.80 10.58
CA LEU A 233 13.67 2.47 11.14
C LEU A 233 14.09 1.34 10.17
N ALA A 234 13.87 1.51 8.86
CA ALA A 234 14.32 0.54 7.85
C ALA A 234 15.85 0.41 7.79
N VAL A 235 16.57 1.54 7.88
CA VAL A 235 18.04 1.56 7.90
C VAL A 235 18.60 1.01 9.22
N ALA A 236 17.93 1.24 10.35
CA ALA A 236 18.34 0.70 11.65
C ALA A 236 18.16 -0.83 11.73
N ALA A 237 17.05 -1.36 11.21
CA ALA A 237 16.80 -2.81 11.14
C ALA A 237 17.81 -3.53 10.22
N ASP A 238 18.07 -3.00 9.02
CA ASP A 238 19.07 -3.56 8.09
C ASP A 238 20.50 -3.54 8.69
N ARG A 239 20.84 -2.52 9.48
CA ARG A 239 22.12 -2.47 10.20
C ARG A 239 22.23 -3.44 11.36
N ALA A 240 21.12 -3.77 12.03
CA ALA A 240 21.10 -4.73 13.14
C ALA A 240 21.21 -6.18 12.64
N ASP A 241 20.50 -6.53 11.57
CA ASP A 241 20.57 -7.87 10.97
C ASP A 241 21.96 -8.18 10.40
N ARG A 242 22.62 -7.19 9.76
CA ARG A 242 24.00 -7.36 9.26
C ARG A 242 25.05 -7.49 10.36
N ARG A 243 24.78 -7.06 11.59
CA ARG A 243 25.70 -7.22 12.74
C ARG A 243 25.52 -8.54 13.47
N ASN A 244 24.32 -9.13 13.41
CA ASN A 244 24.01 -10.39 14.08
C ASN A 244 24.16 -11.62 13.16
N GLY A 245 24.32 -11.41 11.85
CA GLY A 245 24.53 -12.45 10.84
C GLY A 245 25.97 -12.57 10.32
N GLY A 246 26.96 -12.09 11.09
CA GLY A 246 28.39 -12.20 10.78
C GLY A 246 29.12 -13.15 11.71
#